data_AF-A0A3B6HP12-F1
#
_entry.id   AF-A0A3B6HP12-F1
#
_cell.length_a   1.000
_cell.length_b   1.000
_cell.length_c   1.000
_cell.angle_alpha   90.00
_cell.angle_beta   90.00
_cell.angle_gamma   90.00
#
_symmetry.space_group_name_H-M   'P 1'
#
loop_
_entity.id
_entity.type
_entity.pdbx_description
1 polymer ?
#
loop_
_entity_poly.entity_id
_entity_poly.type
_entity_poly.pdbx_seq_one_letter_code
_entity_poly.pdbx_strand_id
1 'polypeptide(L)'
;MIYSKKQVITFGLNALHGRYNVQRSFWAGKWNSTNTYDFVKYTISKGYPIDSWEFGNELSGHGTGARVDAKLYGKDVTELKSILRQLYRTPLSQPLLLAPGGFFDQQWYTQLLQTSGHGVVNALTHHIYNLGGGDDVHLMRKIVDPKYLDRAEDTYRDMQLTLQRHGTWASSWVSESGGVFNNGRQLVSNTFMNSIWYLDQLGMASKYNTKVFCRQTLIGGNYGLLDTQTFLPNPDYYSALLWHRLMGNGVLSVDINAPRKLRAYAHCSKRHKGITILLINLSNSTGYNVNLQNDLNVSVERRSGGHRRRGGGLRRAVSWLGSKPSSESTKRDEYHLTAKDGDHQSRTMLLNGVPLELGEDGTSVPAMNPVPAAVDSPVHLAPTSIAFVVLPRFEAKACS
;
A
#
# COMPACT_ATOMS: atom_id res chain seq x y z
N MET A 1 -9.08 -16.28 24.34
CA MET A 1 -8.41 -16.92 23.18
C MET A 1 -8.00 -15.83 22.20
N ILE A 2 -6.74 -15.40 22.25
CA ILE A 2 -6.18 -14.57 21.19
C ILE A 2 -5.97 -15.51 20.01
N TYR A 3 -6.78 -15.39 18.96
CA TYR A 3 -6.50 -16.04 17.69
C TYR A 3 -5.13 -15.53 17.24
N SER A 4 -4.08 -16.31 17.48
CA SER A 4 -2.81 -16.19 16.79
C SER A 4 -3.13 -16.39 15.30
N LYS A 5 -3.31 -15.29 14.57
CA LYS A 5 -3.27 -15.36 13.11
C LYS A 5 -1.87 -15.86 12.77
N LYS A 6 -1.78 -17.08 12.25
CA LYS A 6 -0.55 -17.62 11.68
C LYS A 6 0.05 -16.55 10.76
N GLN A 7 1.33 -16.26 10.95
CA GLN A 7 2.07 -15.40 10.03
C GLN A 7 2.06 -16.08 8.65
N VAL A 8 1.67 -15.31 7.65
CA VAL A 8 1.62 -15.74 6.25
C VAL A 8 3.02 -15.53 5.68
N ILE A 9 3.65 -16.59 5.16
CA ILE A 9 5.03 -16.54 4.68
C ILE A 9 5.05 -16.58 3.16
N THR A 10 5.65 -15.55 2.56
CA THR A 10 6.16 -15.56 1.20
C THR A 10 7.67 -15.79 1.24
N PHE A 11 8.22 -16.63 0.37
CA PHE A 11 9.66 -16.83 0.27
C PHE A 11 10.18 -16.60 -1.16
N GLY A 12 11.20 -15.75 -1.29
CA GLY A 12 11.86 -15.45 -2.57
C GLY A 12 12.90 -16.51 -2.97
N LEU A 13 12.75 -17.09 -4.16
CA LEU A 13 13.62 -18.12 -4.71
C LEU A 13 14.68 -17.51 -5.64
N ASN A 14 15.87 -18.12 -5.67
CA ASN A 14 16.96 -17.63 -6.52
C ASN A 14 16.72 -17.95 -8.01
N ALA A 15 16.36 -16.92 -8.78
CA ALA A 15 16.12 -17.02 -10.22
C ALA A 15 17.38 -16.94 -11.09
N LEU A 16 18.58 -16.74 -10.52
CA LEU A 16 19.86 -16.69 -11.23
C LEU A 16 20.67 -17.99 -11.12
N HIS A 17 20.25 -18.95 -10.30
CA HIS A 17 21.01 -20.20 -10.14
C HIS A 17 21.16 -20.94 -11.49
N GLY A 18 22.40 -21.32 -11.83
CA GLY A 18 22.74 -21.98 -13.10
C GLY A 18 22.85 -21.07 -14.32
N ARG A 19 22.49 -19.78 -14.20
CA ARG A 19 22.69 -18.80 -15.28
C ARG A 19 24.12 -18.30 -15.31
N TYR A 20 24.49 -17.69 -16.44
CA TYR A 20 25.78 -17.03 -16.62
C TYR A 20 25.58 -15.57 -17.02
N ASN A 21 26.51 -14.73 -16.55
CA ASN A 21 26.55 -13.33 -16.93
C ASN A 21 27.10 -13.21 -18.36
N VAL A 22 26.35 -12.54 -19.25
CA VAL A 22 26.78 -12.31 -20.64
C VAL A 22 27.54 -10.99 -20.75
N GLN A 23 26.95 -9.93 -20.21
CA GLN A 23 27.53 -8.59 -20.24
C GLN A 23 26.89 -7.70 -19.18
N ARG A 24 27.73 -7.03 -18.38
CA ARG A 24 27.30 -6.10 -17.32
C ARG A 24 26.27 -6.77 -16.39
N SER A 25 25.03 -6.29 -16.38
CA SER A 25 23.93 -6.83 -15.58
C SER A 25 23.09 -7.89 -16.30
N PHE A 26 23.37 -8.21 -17.58
CA PHE A 26 22.53 -9.14 -18.33
C PHE A 26 22.92 -10.61 -18.07
N TRP A 27 21.96 -11.41 -17.61
CA TRP A 27 22.12 -12.83 -17.33
C TRP A 27 21.31 -13.68 -18.31
N ALA A 28 21.93 -14.74 -18.83
CA ALA A 28 21.33 -15.68 -19.77
C ALA A 28 21.58 -17.13 -19.34
N GLY A 29 21.12 -18.07 -20.17
CA GLY A 29 21.17 -19.49 -19.86
C GLY A 29 19.94 -19.98 -19.11
N LYS A 30 19.75 -21.30 -19.15
CA LYS A 30 18.63 -21.97 -18.50
C LYS A 30 18.78 -21.87 -16.98
N TRP A 31 17.69 -21.57 -16.29
CA TRP A 31 17.65 -21.66 -14.84
C TRP A 31 17.83 -23.12 -14.38
N ASN A 32 18.74 -23.36 -13.44
CA ASN A 32 18.88 -24.67 -12.80
C ASN A 32 17.92 -24.74 -11.62
N SER A 33 16.85 -25.52 -11.77
CA SER A 33 15.77 -25.63 -10.79
C SER A 33 16.05 -26.62 -9.64
N THR A 34 17.17 -27.35 -9.67
CA THR A 34 17.50 -28.41 -8.69
C THR A 34 17.48 -27.89 -7.25
N ASN A 35 18.14 -26.75 -6.99
CA ASN A 35 18.18 -26.18 -5.65
C ASN A 35 16.79 -25.79 -5.13
N THR A 36 15.96 -25.17 -5.97
CA THR A 36 14.58 -24.83 -5.62
C THR A 36 13.73 -26.07 -5.40
N TYR A 37 13.86 -27.10 -6.25
CA TYR A 37 13.13 -28.36 -6.10
C TYR A 37 13.42 -29.00 -4.74
N ASP A 38 14.71 -29.13 -4.39
CA ASP A 38 15.14 -29.72 -3.12
C ASP A 38 14.68 -28.87 -1.93
N PHE A 39 14.74 -27.55 -2.03
CA PHE A 39 14.30 -26.64 -0.97
C PHE A 39 12.78 -26.72 -0.74
N VAL A 40 11.97 -26.66 -1.79
CA VAL A 40 10.51 -26.80 -1.67
C VAL A 40 10.13 -28.19 -1.14
N LYS A 41 10.79 -29.25 -1.61
CA LYS A 41 10.58 -30.61 -1.10
C LYS A 41 10.92 -30.70 0.40
N TYR A 42 11.99 -30.05 0.82
CA TYR A 42 12.37 -29.97 2.23
C TYR A 42 11.31 -29.24 3.07
N THR A 43 10.84 -28.06 2.65
CA THR A 43 9.82 -27.30 3.42
C THR A 43 8.52 -28.10 3.58
N ILE A 44 8.09 -28.81 2.53
CA ILE A 44 6.96 -29.74 2.59
C ILE A 44 7.21 -30.86 3.59
N SER A 45 8.39 -31.49 3.56
CA SER A 45 8.74 -32.59 4.48
C SER A 45 8.73 -32.17 5.96
N LYS A 46 8.95 -30.88 6.23
CA LYS A 46 8.90 -30.28 7.56
C LYS A 46 7.50 -29.77 7.94
N GLY A 47 6.54 -29.80 7.03
CA GLY A 47 5.21 -29.27 7.25
C GLY A 47 5.17 -27.75 7.41
N TYR A 48 6.15 -27.02 6.85
CA TYR A 48 6.19 -25.57 6.96
C TYR A 48 5.08 -24.92 6.13
N PRO A 49 4.26 -24.03 6.71
CA PRO A 49 3.21 -23.34 6.00
C PRO A 49 3.81 -22.20 5.16
N ILE A 50 4.08 -22.46 3.89
CA ILE A 50 4.44 -21.42 2.92
C ILE A 50 3.17 -21.06 2.15
N ASP A 51 2.77 -19.80 2.23
CA ASP A 51 1.58 -19.30 1.54
C ASP A 51 1.88 -18.99 0.09
N SER A 52 3.09 -18.51 -0.18
CA SER A 52 3.50 -18.12 -1.51
C SER A 52 5.01 -18.19 -1.75
N TRP A 53 5.37 -18.36 -3.02
CA TRP A 53 6.75 -18.34 -3.51
C TRP A 53 6.90 -17.17 -4.48
N GLU A 54 7.94 -16.36 -4.33
CA GLU A 54 8.31 -15.30 -5.29
C GLU A 54 9.56 -15.71 -6.06
N PHE A 55 9.63 -15.42 -7.36
CA PHE A 55 10.74 -15.88 -8.20
C PHE A 55 11.74 -14.75 -8.52
N GLY A 56 12.90 -14.76 -7.89
CA GLY A 56 13.92 -13.72 -8.10
C GLY A 56 13.58 -12.39 -7.44
N ASN A 57 14.49 -11.43 -7.59
CA ASN A 57 14.40 -10.08 -7.03
C ASN A 57 15.06 -9.09 -7.98
N GLU A 58 14.33 -8.05 -8.36
CA GLU A 58 14.76 -6.91 -9.18
C GLU A 58 15.45 -7.28 -10.49
N LEU A 59 14.97 -8.35 -11.15
CA LEU A 59 15.48 -8.82 -12.44
C LEU A 59 14.74 -8.25 -13.66
N SER A 60 13.64 -7.53 -13.43
CA SER A 60 12.76 -7.00 -14.47
C SER A 60 13.28 -5.70 -15.10
N GLY A 61 12.94 -5.47 -16.37
CA GLY A 61 13.28 -4.25 -17.10
C GLY A 61 14.79 -3.98 -17.13
N HIS A 62 15.21 -2.86 -16.51
CA HIS A 62 16.62 -2.50 -16.39
C HIS A 62 17.39 -3.29 -15.32
N GLY A 63 16.67 -3.85 -14.34
CA GLY A 63 17.19 -4.60 -13.21
C GLY A 63 18.10 -3.81 -12.27
N THR A 64 18.36 -4.38 -11.09
CA THR A 64 19.29 -3.83 -10.09
C THR A 64 20.47 -4.79 -9.94
N GLY A 65 21.59 -4.46 -10.58
CA GLY A 65 22.78 -5.32 -10.62
C GLY A 65 22.65 -6.57 -11.52
N ALA A 66 21.44 -7.09 -11.70
CA ALA A 66 21.14 -8.19 -12.62
C ALA A 66 19.79 -7.97 -13.32
N ARG A 67 19.68 -8.42 -14.58
CA ARG A 67 18.43 -8.45 -15.35
C ARG A 67 18.36 -9.69 -16.22
N VAL A 68 17.15 -10.20 -16.40
CA VAL A 68 16.85 -11.37 -17.25
C VAL A 68 15.81 -10.97 -18.29
N ASP A 69 15.95 -11.49 -19.51
CA ASP A 69 14.95 -11.31 -20.56
C ASP A 69 13.57 -11.84 -20.11
N ALA A 70 12.51 -11.10 -20.38
CA ALA A 70 11.16 -11.42 -19.92
C ALA A 70 10.63 -12.76 -20.48
N LYS A 71 11.00 -13.14 -21.71
CA LYS A 71 10.57 -14.41 -22.31
C LYS A 71 11.27 -15.57 -21.65
N LEU A 72 12.58 -15.46 -21.45
CA LEU A 72 13.36 -16.46 -20.72
C LEU A 72 12.81 -16.63 -19.30
N TYR A 73 12.67 -15.52 -18.57
CA TYR A 73 12.12 -15.51 -17.22
C TYR A 73 10.70 -16.12 -17.16
N GLY A 74 9.80 -15.77 -18.10
CA GLY A 74 8.45 -16.33 -18.14
C GLY A 74 8.40 -17.85 -18.38
N LYS A 75 9.34 -18.41 -19.15
CA LYS A 75 9.48 -19.87 -19.28
C LYS A 75 9.92 -20.50 -17.97
N ASP A 76 10.86 -19.87 -17.27
CA ASP A 76 11.37 -20.38 -15.99
C ASP A 76 10.29 -20.34 -14.89
N VAL A 77 9.44 -19.31 -14.86
CA VAL A 77 8.27 -19.26 -13.96
C VAL A 77 7.27 -20.38 -14.27
N THR A 78 7.12 -20.76 -15.54
CA THR A 78 6.27 -21.89 -15.95
C THR A 78 6.86 -23.22 -15.46
N GLU A 79 8.19 -23.40 -15.57
CA GLU A 79 8.90 -24.55 -15.00
C GLU A 79 8.69 -24.61 -13.47
N LEU A 80 8.83 -23.48 -12.76
CA LEU A 80 8.56 -23.41 -11.32
C LEU A 80 7.12 -23.80 -10.98
N LYS A 81 6.12 -23.32 -11.75
CA LYS A 81 4.72 -23.71 -11.52
C LYS A 81 4.51 -25.22 -11.67
N SER A 82 5.20 -25.86 -12.63
CA SER A 82 5.19 -27.31 -12.81
C SER A 82 5.76 -28.04 -11.59
N ILE A 83 6.93 -27.59 -11.10
CA ILE A 83 7.55 -28.13 -9.88
C ILE A 83 6.62 -28.02 -8.69
N LEU A 84 5.99 -26.86 -8.48
CA LEU A 84 5.03 -26.66 -7.39
C LEU A 84 3.83 -27.61 -7.52
N ARG A 85 3.28 -27.82 -8.73
CA ARG A 85 2.18 -28.78 -8.93
C ARG A 85 2.61 -30.22 -8.66
N GLN A 86 3.84 -30.58 -9.00
CA GLN A 86 4.38 -31.92 -8.78
C GLN A 86 4.59 -32.20 -7.28
N LEU A 87 5.15 -31.24 -6.54
CA LEU A 87 5.51 -31.43 -5.13
C LEU A 87 4.31 -31.29 -4.19
N TYR A 88 3.40 -30.33 -4.44
CA TYR A 88 2.19 -30.14 -3.65
C TYR A 88 1.05 -31.03 -4.19
N ARG A 89 0.95 -32.25 -3.67
CA ARG A 89 0.01 -33.29 -4.13
C ARG A 89 -1.47 -32.92 -4.01
N THR A 90 -1.82 -32.01 -3.10
CA THR A 90 -3.22 -31.57 -2.89
C THR A 90 -3.41 -30.16 -3.47
N PRO A 91 -4.30 -29.97 -4.48
CA PRO A 91 -4.48 -28.66 -5.13
C PRO A 91 -4.81 -27.52 -4.16
N LEU A 92 -5.61 -27.79 -3.13
CA LEU A 92 -6.00 -26.81 -2.10
C LEU A 92 -4.85 -26.38 -1.17
N SER A 93 -3.72 -27.09 -1.22
CA SER A 93 -2.51 -26.76 -0.45
C SER A 93 -1.46 -26.03 -1.29
N GLN A 94 -1.71 -25.79 -2.58
CA GLN A 94 -0.70 -25.20 -3.45
C GLN A 94 -0.49 -23.72 -3.12
N PRO A 95 0.74 -23.29 -2.79
CA PRO A 95 1.05 -21.88 -2.55
C PRO A 95 0.85 -21.02 -3.81
N LEU A 96 0.60 -19.73 -3.61
CA LEU A 96 0.56 -18.77 -4.71
C LEU A 96 1.96 -18.60 -5.31
N LEU A 97 2.04 -18.37 -6.62
CA LEU A 97 3.28 -18.02 -7.31
C LEU A 97 3.28 -16.53 -7.65
N LEU A 98 4.25 -15.80 -7.12
CA LEU A 98 4.44 -14.37 -7.27
C LEU A 98 5.64 -14.08 -8.17
N ALA A 99 5.56 -13.01 -8.97
CA ALA A 99 6.64 -12.56 -9.83
C ALA A 99 6.35 -11.14 -10.37
N PRO A 100 7.37 -10.35 -10.79
CA PRO A 100 8.79 -10.69 -10.75
C PRO A 100 9.57 -10.16 -9.55
N GLY A 101 8.93 -9.46 -8.62
CA GLY A 101 9.59 -8.84 -7.46
C GLY A 101 10.59 -7.78 -7.89
N GLY A 102 10.20 -6.84 -8.75
CA GLY A 102 11.11 -5.81 -9.27
C GLY A 102 10.43 -4.49 -9.59
N PHE A 103 11.15 -3.55 -10.19
CA PHE A 103 10.54 -2.29 -10.62
C PHE A 103 9.64 -2.52 -11.84
N PHE A 104 8.48 -1.86 -11.85
CA PHE A 104 7.50 -1.99 -12.91
C PHE A 104 8.04 -1.46 -14.25
N ASP A 105 8.06 -2.33 -15.25
CA ASP A 105 8.33 -1.99 -16.65
C ASP A 105 7.20 -2.59 -17.49
N GLN A 106 6.39 -1.75 -18.12
CA GLN A 106 5.14 -2.19 -18.73
C GLN A 106 5.36 -3.25 -19.83
N GLN A 107 6.41 -3.10 -20.64
CA GLN A 107 6.69 -4.03 -21.74
C GLN A 107 7.18 -5.38 -21.20
N TRP A 108 8.12 -5.34 -20.24
CA TRP A 108 8.66 -6.54 -19.61
C TRP A 108 7.57 -7.32 -18.86
N TYR A 109 6.71 -6.64 -18.11
CA TYR A 109 5.62 -7.26 -17.35
C TYR A 109 4.54 -7.84 -18.27
N THR A 110 4.22 -7.15 -19.36
CA THR A 110 3.32 -7.67 -20.40
C THR A 110 3.89 -8.93 -21.04
N GLN A 111 5.18 -8.94 -21.37
CA GLN A 111 5.84 -10.10 -21.95
C GLN A 111 5.91 -11.28 -20.97
N LEU A 112 6.10 -11.03 -19.67
CA LEU A 112 6.02 -12.07 -18.63
C LEU A 112 4.63 -12.74 -18.65
N LEU A 113 3.55 -11.97 -18.58
CA LEU A 113 2.18 -12.51 -18.59
C LEU A 113 1.89 -13.31 -19.86
N GLN A 114 2.28 -12.77 -21.02
CA GLN A 114 2.07 -13.44 -22.31
C GLN A 114 2.88 -14.74 -22.44
N THR A 115 4.10 -14.77 -21.92
CA THR A 115 4.98 -15.95 -22.05
C THR A 115 4.64 -17.03 -21.04
N SER A 116 4.33 -16.66 -19.80
CA SER A 116 3.98 -17.62 -18.75
C SER A 116 2.55 -18.16 -18.91
N GLY A 117 1.64 -17.35 -19.42
CA GLY A 117 0.27 -17.75 -19.71
C GLY A 117 -0.65 -17.79 -18.49
N HIS A 118 -1.91 -18.14 -18.77
CA HIS A 118 -3.02 -18.02 -17.83
C HIS A 118 -2.82 -18.90 -16.57
N GLY A 119 -2.99 -18.29 -15.39
CA GLY A 119 -2.99 -19.00 -14.10
C GLY A 119 -1.62 -19.49 -13.61
N VAL A 120 -0.53 -19.10 -14.29
CA VAL A 120 0.84 -19.41 -13.83
C VAL A 120 1.25 -18.46 -12.70
N VAL A 121 1.26 -17.14 -12.97
CA VAL A 121 1.50 -16.10 -11.96
C VAL A 121 0.18 -15.72 -11.30
N ASN A 122 0.11 -15.85 -9.97
CA ASN A 122 -1.06 -15.53 -9.16
C ASN A 122 -1.09 -14.04 -8.74
N ALA A 123 0.08 -13.47 -8.46
CA ALA A 123 0.21 -12.04 -8.25
C ALA A 123 1.40 -11.47 -9.03
N LEU A 124 1.13 -10.38 -9.74
CA LEU A 124 2.13 -9.59 -10.43
C LEU A 124 2.68 -8.56 -9.43
N THR A 125 3.90 -8.80 -8.97
CA THR A 125 4.53 -8.07 -7.88
C THR A 125 5.46 -6.97 -8.39
N HIS A 126 5.48 -5.82 -7.73
CA HIS A 126 6.42 -4.74 -8.05
C HIS A 126 6.96 -4.03 -6.80
N HIS A 127 8.08 -3.33 -6.96
CA HIS A 127 8.74 -2.58 -5.90
C HIS A 127 8.46 -1.08 -6.01
N ILE A 128 8.38 -0.37 -4.88
CA ILE A 128 8.16 1.08 -4.83
C ILE A 128 9.21 1.76 -3.95
N TYR A 129 10.12 2.49 -4.61
CA TYR A 129 11.10 3.40 -4.01
C TYR A 129 11.09 4.74 -4.75
N ASN A 130 10.04 5.52 -4.53
CA ASN A 130 9.74 6.71 -5.31
C ASN A 130 10.29 8.02 -4.72
N LEU A 131 11.05 8.01 -3.61
CA LEU A 131 11.56 9.23 -2.96
C LEU A 131 13.02 9.57 -3.34
N GLY A 132 13.85 8.58 -3.66
CA GLY A 132 15.29 8.76 -3.90
C GLY A 132 16.16 7.91 -2.99
N GLY A 133 17.48 8.13 -3.04
CA GLY A 133 18.46 7.39 -2.23
C GLY A 133 18.61 7.97 -0.82
N GLY A 134 19.11 7.16 0.11
CA GLY A 134 19.36 7.58 1.50
C GLY A 134 20.33 8.78 1.63
N ASP A 135 21.16 9.01 0.62
CA ASP A 135 22.09 10.14 0.50
C ASP A 135 21.42 11.47 0.09
N ASP A 136 20.20 11.43 -0.43
CA ASP A 136 19.48 12.62 -0.91
C ASP A 136 19.06 13.55 0.23
N VAL A 137 19.53 14.80 0.20
CA VAL A 137 19.25 15.83 1.21
C VAL A 137 17.86 16.48 1.07
N HIS A 138 17.13 16.20 -0.01
CA HIS A 138 15.84 16.81 -0.32
C HIS A 138 14.63 15.89 -0.04
N LEU A 139 14.84 14.74 0.62
CA LEU A 139 13.78 13.75 0.86
C LEU A 139 12.54 14.33 1.56
N MET A 140 12.72 15.12 2.64
CA MET A 140 11.58 15.72 3.34
C MET A 140 10.76 16.65 2.44
N ARG A 141 11.42 17.44 1.58
CA ARG A 141 10.74 18.31 0.60
C ARG A 141 9.92 17.49 -0.39
N LYS A 142 10.43 16.34 -0.81
CA LYS A 142 9.74 15.41 -1.73
C LYS A 142 8.52 14.75 -1.09
N ILE A 143 8.62 14.38 0.19
CA ILE A 143 7.53 13.77 0.95
C ILE A 143 6.31 14.70 1.05
N VAL A 144 6.50 16.01 1.11
CA VAL A 144 5.41 16.99 1.22
C VAL A 144 5.07 17.68 -0.10
N ASP A 145 5.68 17.27 -1.22
CA ASP A 145 5.38 17.81 -2.55
C ASP A 145 4.36 16.91 -3.26
N PRO A 146 3.09 17.36 -3.39
CA PRO A 146 2.06 16.55 -4.05
C PRO A 146 2.40 16.26 -5.52
N LYS A 147 3.10 17.14 -6.23
CA LYS A 147 3.52 16.87 -7.62
C LYS A 147 4.57 15.76 -7.69
N TYR A 148 5.35 15.60 -6.64
CA TYR A 148 6.35 14.54 -6.56
C TYR A 148 5.70 13.20 -6.20
N LEU A 149 4.82 13.18 -5.20
CA LEU A 149 4.10 11.99 -4.78
C LEU A 149 3.19 11.42 -5.88
N ASP A 150 2.51 12.28 -6.65
CA ASP A 150 1.60 11.85 -7.72
C ASP A 150 2.30 11.07 -8.84
N ARG A 151 3.63 11.12 -8.95
CA ARG A 151 4.38 10.31 -9.93
C ARG A 151 4.23 8.80 -9.69
N ALA A 152 4.02 8.37 -8.45
CA ALA A 152 3.78 6.95 -8.16
C ALA A 152 2.40 6.48 -8.64
N GLU A 153 1.44 7.40 -8.79
CA GLU A 153 0.09 7.10 -9.25
C GLU A 153 0.10 6.44 -10.64
N ASP A 154 0.97 6.92 -11.54
CA ASP A 154 1.13 6.37 -12.87
C ASP A 154 1.53 4.89 -12.84
N THR A 155 2.45 4.51 -11.93
CA THR A 155 2.90 3.14 -11.79
C THR A 155 1.77 2.21 -11.34
N TYR A 156 0.98 2.63 -10.35
CA TYR A 156 -0.16 1.83 -9.88
C TYR A 156 -1.27 1.72 -10.95
N ARG A 157 -1.58 2.82 -11.64
CA ARG A 157 -2.56 2.84 -12.72
C ARG A 157 -2.14 1.93 -13.88
N ASP A 158 -0.90 2.04 -14.32
CA ASP A 158 -0.43 1.31 -15.49
C ASP A 158 -0.25 -0.19 -15.19
N MET A 159 0.07 -0.54 -13.93
CA MET A 159 -0.01 -1.92 -13.42
C MET A 159 -1.45 -2.46 -13.49
N GLN A 160 -2.42 -1.70 -12.99
CA GLN A 160 -3.84 -2.08 -13.03
C GLN A 160 -4.32 -2.29 -14.48
N LEU A 161 -3.98 -1.37 -15.39
CA LEU A 161 -4.34 -1.46 -16.81
C LEU A 161 -3.66 -2.65 -17.50
N THR A 162 -2.40 -2.94 -17.16
CA THR A 162 -1.68 -4.11 -17.67
C THR A 162 -2.38 -5.41 -17.27
N LEU A 163 -2.80 -5.54 -16.00
CA LEU A 163 -3.55 -6.71 -15.53
C LEU A 163 -4.91 -6.84 -16.22
N GLN A 164 -5.67 -5.73 -16.35
CA GLN A 164 -6.97 -5.74 -17.03
C GLN A 164 -6.89 -6.20 -18.49
N ARG A 165 -5.77 -5.93 -19.18
CA ARG A 165 -5.58 -6.27 -20.59
C ARG A 165 -4.92 -7.64 -20.81
N HIS A 166 -3.99 -8.02 -19.94
CA HIS A 166 -3.07 -9.13 -20.21
C HIS A 166 -3.03 -10.20 -19.12
N GLY A 167 -3.69 -9.99 -17.98
CA GLY A 167 -3.51 -10.84 -16.79
C GLY A 167 -4.68 -10.80 -15.83
N THR A 168 -5.93 -10.90 -16.32
CA THR A 168 -7.16 -10.78 -15.50
C THR A 168 -7.29 -11.85 -14.40
N TRP A 169 -6.50 -12.92 -14.48
CA TRP A 169 -6.41 -13.97 -13.46
C TRP A 169 -5.46 -13.64 -12.29
N ALA A 170 -4.63 -12.60 -12.43
CA ALA A 170 -3.63 -12.21 -11.45
C ALA A 170 -4.04 -10.94 -10.70
N SER A 171 -3.47 -10.74 -9.52
CA SER A 171 -3.63 -9.52 -8.71
C SER A 171 -2.35 -8.69 -8.68
N SER A 172 -2.46 -7.38 -8.44
CA SER A 172 -1.29 -6.50 -8.24
C SER A 172 -0.90 -6.46 -6.78
N TRP A 173 0.39 -6.64 -6.49
CA TRP A 173 0.95 -6.56 -5.14
C TRP A 173 2.19 -5.66 -5.17
N VAL A 174 2.35 -4.80 -4.17
CA VAL A 174 3.66 -4.22 -3.84
C VAL A 174 4.35 -5.22 -2.91
N SER A 175 5.33 -5.97 -3.41
CA SER A 175 6.06 -6.96 -2.62
C SER A 175 7.26 -6.39 -1.86
N GLU A 176 7.69 -5.18 -2.19
CA GLU A 176 8.72 -4.45 -1.46
C GLU A 176 8.56 -2.93 -1.61
N SER A 177 8.59 -2.19 -0.50
CA SER A 177 8.62 -0.73 -0.55
C SER A 177 9.13 -0.11 0.74
N GLY A 178 10.07 0.83 0.62
CA GLY A 178 10.55 1.67 1.74
C GLY A 178 10.57 3.16 1.42
N GLY A 179 10.16 3.55 0.21
CA GLY A 179 10.12 4.94 -0.27
C GLY A 179 11.49 5.46 -0.65
N VAL A 180 12.41 5.42 0.30
CA VAL A 180 13.82 5.80 0.15
C VAL A 180 14.67 4.53 0.01
N PHE A 181 15.37 4.36 -1.12
CA PHE A 181 16.24 3.20 -1.33
C PHE A 181 17.60 3.39 -0.63
N ASN A 182 18.51 2.40 -0.74
CA ASN A 182 19.82 2.40 -0.05
C ASN A 182 19.70 2.51 1.48
N ASN A 183 18.90 1.62 2.09
CA ASN A 183 18.65 1.55 3.55
C ASN A 183 17.88 2.74 4.13
N GLY A 184 17.28 3.60 3.30
CA GLY A 184 16.62 4.81 3.77
C GLY A 184 17.58 5.82 4.40
N ARG A 185 17.03 6.92 4.91
CA ARG A 185 17.81 8.00 5.53
C ARG A 185 17.50 8.16 7.01
N GLN A 186 18.52 8.19 7.85
CA GLN A 186 18.37 8.54 9.27
C GLN A 186 17.81 9.95 9.41
N LEU A 187 16.94 10.18 10.41
CA LEU A 187 16.23 11.45 10.63
C LEU A 187 15.21 11.79 9.53
N VAL A 188 14.87 10.82 8.66
CA VAL A 188 13.78 10.94 7.69
C VAL A 188 12.96 9.66 7.66
N SER A 189 13.55 8.54 7.25
CA SER A 189 12.85 7.25 7.05
C SER A 189 12.41 6.57 8.35
N ASN A 190 13.07 6.89 9.46
CA ASN A 190 12.76 6.38 10.81
C ASN A 190 11.96 7.37 11.67
N THR A 191 11.42 8.44 11.08
CA THR A 191 10.76 9.54 11.81
C THR A 191 9.32 9.73 11.38
N PHE A 192 8.60 10.63 12.06
CA PHE A 192 7.22 10.96 11.74
C PHE A 192 7.04 11.36 10.26
N MET A 193 8.01 12.07 9.68
CA MET A 193 7.94 12.52 8.29
C MET A 193 7.68 11.36 7.31
N ASN A 194 8.26 10.18 7.53
CA ASN A 194 8.05 9.05 6.62
C ASN A 194 6.61 8.49 6.67
N SER A 195 5.88 8.70 7.77
CA SER A 195 4.49 8.25 7.91
C SER A 195 3.55 8.96 6.95
N ILE A 196 3.86 10.22 6.60
CA ILE A 196 3.15 10.99 5.57
C ILE A 196 3.21 10.25 4.23
N TRP A 197 4.42 9.90 3.79
CA TRP A 197 4.62 9.13 2.56
C TRP A 197 4.01 7.73 2.66
N TYR A 198 4.21 7.04 3.78
CA TYR A 198 3.82 5.64 3.91
C TYR A 198 2.30 5.47 3.83
N LEU A 199 1.54 6.27 4.57
CA LEU A 199 0.08 6.23 4.53
C LEU A 199 -0.48 6.73 3.19
N ASP A 200 0.19 7.69 2.55
CA ASP A 200 -0.13 8.12 1.19
C ASP A 200 0.04 6.98 0.17
N GLN A 201 1.13 6.21 0.25
CA GLN A 201 1.33 5.05 -0.63
C GLN A 201 0.31 3.94 -0.39
N LEU A 202 -0.05 3.65 0.87
CA LEU A 202 -1.11 2.68 1.16
C LEU A 202 -2.46 3.13 0.56
N GLY A 203 -2.78 4.41 0.69
CA GLY A 203 -3.95 5.03 0.08
C GLY A 203 -3.95 4.91 -1.44
N MET A 204 -2.86 5.34 -2.10
CA MET A 204 -2.74 5.27 -3.57
C MET A 204 -2.76 3.84 -4.10
N ALA A 205 -2.03 2.91 -3.49
CA ALA A 205 -2.02 1.52 -3.91
C ALA A 205 -3.44 0.91 -3.85
N SER A 206 -4.18 1.19 -2.78
CA SER A 206 -5.57 0.69 -2.63
C SER A 206 -6.52 1.22 -3.70
N LYS A 207 -6.40 2.50 -4.08
CA LYS A 207 -7.21 3.17 -5.13
C LYS A 207 -7.08 2.45 -6.48
N TYR A 208 -5.92 1.87 -6.76
CA TYR A 208 -5.61 1.16 -8.00
C TYR A 208 -5.70 -0.36 -7.87
N ASN A 209 -6.44 -0.85 -6.87
CA ASN A 209 -6.74 -2.27 -6.69
C ASN A 209 -5.50 -3.14 -6.41
N THR A 210 -4.42 -2.56 -5.90
CA THR A 210 -3.31 -3.32 -5.31
C THR A 210 -3.79 -4.03 -4.05
N LYS A 211 -3.54 -5.34 -3.96
CA LYS A 211 -4.11 -6.22 -2.92
C LYS A 211 -3.24 -6.39 -1.70
N VAL A 212 -1.93 -6.25 -1.86
CA VAL A 212 -0.94 -6.41 -0.79
C VAL A 212 0.11 -5.31 -0.93
N PHE A 213 0.55 -4.79 0.21
CA PHE A 213 1.64 -3.82 0.31
C PHE A 213 2.62 -4.27 1.40
N CYS A 214 3.79 -4.73 0.97
CA CYS A 214 4.85 -5.20 1.84
C CYS A 214 5.84 -4.06 2.13
N ARG A 215 5.94 -3.70 3.41
CA ARG A 215 6.87 -2.67 3.88
C ARG A 215 8.27 -3.26 4.03
N GLN A 216 9.22 -2.71 3.30
CA GLN A 216 10.64 -2.83 3.58
C GLN A 216 10.98 -1.87 4.73
N THR A 217 11.29 -2.33 5.94
CA THR A 217 11.27 -3.71 6.48
C THR A 217 10.48 -3.73 7.80
N LEU A 218 10.23 -4.93 8.33
CA LEU A 218 9.93 -5.05 9.76
C LEU A 218 11.13 -4.57 10.61
N ILE A 219 12.33 -5.10 10.37
CA ILE A 219 13.59 -4.75 11.02
C ILE A 219 14.68 -4.63 9.96
N GLY A 220 15.54 -3.62 10.07
CA GLY A 220 16.72 -3.40 9.21
C GLY A 220 16.63 -2.14 8.36
N GLY A 221 17.71 -1.37 8.30
CA GLY A 221 17.74 -0.07 7.62
C GLY A 221 16.95 1.03 8.37
N ASN A 222 17.08 2.27 7.91
CA ASN A 222 16.39 3.42 8.50
C ASN A 222 14.89 3.43 8.21
N TYR A 223 14.40 2.70 7.22
CA TYR A 223 12.98 2.55 6.95
C TYR A 223 12.31 1.43 7.78
N GLY A 224 13.03 0.76 8.68
CA GLY A 224 12.49 -0.36 9.46
C GLY A 224 11.32 0.10 10.33
N LEU A 225 10.27 -0.71 10.44
CA LEU A 225 9.17 -0.45 11.37
C LEU A 225 9.65 -0.52 12.82
N LEU A 226 10.66 -1.34 13.10
CA LEU A 226 11.36 -1.40 14.38
C LEU A 226 12.81 -0.93 14.22
N ASP A 227 13.32 -0.26 15.24
CA ASP A 227 14.74 0.06 15.35
C ASP A 227 15.59 -1.21 15.30
N THR A 228 16.70 -1.17 14.56
CA THR A 228 17.54 -2.35 14.34
C THR A 228 18.31 -2.79 15.58
N GLN A 229 18.59 -1.87 16.50
CA GLN A 229 19.36 -2.14 17.72
C GLN A 229 18.45 -2.36 18.92
N THR A 230 17.44 -1.52 19.08
CA THR A 230 16.59 -1.53 20.28
C THR A 230 15.29 -2.30 20.10
N PHE A 231 14.90 -2.63 18.87
CA PHE A 231 13.59 -3.18 18.50
C PHE A 231 12.40 -2.29 18.89
N LEU A 232 12.64 -1.05 19.32
CA LEU A 232 11.58 -0.11 19.61
C LEU A 232 10.87 0.33 18.33
N PRO A 233 9.53 0.47 18.33
CA PRO A 233 8.79 0.91 17.15
C PRO A 233 9.18 2.31 16.68
N ASN A 234 9.41 2.45 15.38
CA ASN A 234 9.44 3.74 14.69
C ASN A 234 8.02 4.24 14.42
N PRO A 235 7.82 5.55 14.15
CA PRO A 235 6.51 6.14 13.85
C PRO A 235 5.68 5.35 12.83
N ASP A 236 6.30 4.82 11.78
CA ASP A 236 5.62 4.05 10.74
C ASP A 236 4.97 2.76 11.24
N TYR A 237 5.45 2.17 12.34
CA TYR A 237 4.80 1.03 12.99
C TYR A 237 3.40 1.41 13.48
N TYR A 238 3.28 2.55 14.14
CA TYR A 238 2.00 3.04 14.66
C TYR A 238 1.05 3.44 13.53
N SER A 239 1.58 4.06 12.47
CA SER A 239 0.84 4.32 11.23
C SER A 239 0.27 3.05 10.60
N ALA A 240 1.11 2.01 10.42
CA ALA A 240 0.65 0.71 9.91
C ALA A 240 -0.38 0.07 10.84
N LEU A 241 -0.21 0.20 12.15
CA LEU A 241 -1.10 -0.40 13.13
C LEU A 241 -2.47 0.30 13.18
N LEU A 242 -2.55 1.63 13.04
CA LEU A 242 -3.81 2.34 12.87
C LEU A 242 -4.49 1.98 11.55
N TRP A 243 -3.74 2.00 10.44
CA TRP A 243 -4.25 1.52 9.16
C TRP A 243 -4.84 0.11 9.30
N HIS A 244 -4.08 -0.81 9.92
CA HIS A 244 -4.53 -2.17 10.16
C HIS A 244 -5.75 -2.25 11.08
N ARG A 245 -5.91 -1.37 12.08
CA ARG A 245 -7.04 -1.43 13.02
C ARG A 245 -8.31 -0.81 12.42
N LEU A 246 -8.18 0.20 11.57
CA LEU A 246 -9.29 1.06 11.16
C LEU A 246 -9.72 0.85 9.70
N MET A 247 -8.78 0.77 8.76
CA MET A 247 -9.07 0.68 7.32
C MET A 247 -9.45 -0.75 6.93
N GLY A 248 -10.67 -0.93 6.40
CA GLY A 248 -11.17 -2.22 5.92
C GLY A 248 -10.83 -2.48 4.45
N ASN A 249 -11.34 -3.59 3.91
CA ASN A 249 -10.99 -4.06 2.56
C ASN A 249 -11.79 -3.39 1.43
N GLY A 250 -12.95 -2.80 1.73
CA GLY A 250 -13.75 -2.09 0.73
C GLY A 250 -13.20 -0.69 0.51
N VAL A 251 -12.62 -0.43 -0.66
CA VAL A 251 -12.07 0.88 -1.03
C VAL A 251 -13.18 1.75 -1.62
N LEU A 252 -13.27 3.00 -1.19
CA LEU A 252 -14.27 3.97 -1.64
C LEU A 252 -13.60 5.09 -2.44
N SER A 253 -14.32 5.60 -3.43
CA SER A 253 -13.91 6.81 -4.15
C SER A 253 -14.13 8.04 -3.26
N VAL A 254 -13.18 8.97 -3.26
CA VAL A 254 -13.28 10.26 -2.58
C VAL A 254 -13.15 11.36 -3.61
N ASP A 255 -14.12 12.27 -3.63
CA ASP A 255 -13.99 13.56 -4.31
C ASP A 255 -13.65 14.61 -3.26
N ILE A 256 -12.69 15.48 -3.58
CA ILE A 256 -12.19 16.47 -2.65
C ILE A 256 -12.02 17.82 -3.35
N ASN A 257 -12.81 18.80 -2.91
CA ASN A 257 -12.63 20.18 -3.30
C ASN A 257 -11.66 20.87 -2.34
N ALA A 258 -10.36 20.59 -2.49
CA ALA A 258 -9.31 21.14 -1.65
C ALA A 258 -8.01 21.39 -2.42
N PRO A 259 -7.06 22.17 -1.87
CA PRO A 259 -5.72 22.26 -2.42
C PRO A 259 -5.06 20.88 -2.52
N ARG A 260 -4.19 20.67 -3.51
CA ARG A 260 -3.46 19.39 -3.71
C ARG A 260 -2.62 18.94 -2.51
N LYS A 261 -2.35 19.85 -1.56
CA LYS A 261 -1.65 19.54 -0.31
C LYS A 261 -2.54 18.80 0.70
N LEU A 262 -3.85 18.75 0.51
CA LEU A 262 -4.74 17.92 1.29
C LEU A 262 -5.08 16.67 0.48
N ARG A 263 -4.83 15.50 1.06
CA ARG A 263 -5.07 14.20 0.41
C ARG A 263 -6.03 13.39 1.25
N ALA A 264 -6.90 12.63 0.60
CA ALA A 264 -7.94 11.87 1.26
C ALA A 264 -8.14 10.49 0.63
N TYR A 265 -8.32 9.48 1.47
CA TYR A 265 -8.63 8.10 1.10
C TYR A 265 -9.74 7.58 2.01
N ALA A 266 -10.68 6.80 1.48
CA ALA A 266 -11.79 6.27 2.27
C ALA A 266 -11.97 4.77 2.03
N HIS A 267 -12.20 4.05 3.12
CA HIS A 267 -12.46 2.62 3.10
C HIS A 267 -13.72 2.35 3.95
N CYS A 268 -14.38 1.22 3.71
CA CYS A 268 -15.26 0.63 4.70
C CYS A 268 -14.48 0.41 6.00
N SER A 269 -15.10 0.67 7.14
CA SER A 269 -14.44 0.47 8.43
C SER A 269 -14.20 -1.01 8.72
N LYS A 270 -13.04 -1.34 9.31
CA LYS A 270 -12.63 -2.74 9.52
C LYS A 270 -13.41 -3.48 10.61
N ARG A 271 -13.76 -2.80 11.69
CA ARG A 271 -14.34 -3.42 12.91
C ARG A 271 -15.82 -3.08 13.13
N HIS A 272 -16.32 -2.06 12.45
CA HIS A 272 -17.66 -1.53 12.66
C HIS A 272 -18.31 -1.26 11.31
N LYS A 273 -19.65 -1.25 11.27
CA LYS A 273 -20.38 -0.72 10.11
C LYS A 273 -20.05 0.76 9.97
N GLY A 274 -19.87 1.22 8.74
CA GLY A 274 -19.53 2.60 8.43
C GLY A 274 -18.27 2.71 7.56
N ILE A 275 -17.67 3.90 7.59
CA ILE A 275 -16.49 4.22 6.78
C ILE A 275 -15.38 4.81 7.64
N THR A 276 -14.15 4.62 7.21
CA THR A 276 -12.96 5.27 7.76
C THR A 276 -12.31 6.09 6.66
N ILE A 277 -12.03 7.35 6.96
CA ILE A 277 -11.36 8.30 6.08
C ILE A 277 -9.96 8.54 6.64
N LEU A 278 -8.95 8.46 5.78
CA LEU A 278 -7.60 8.93 6.03
C LEU A 278 -7.45 10.30 5.37
N LEU A 279 -7.07 11.31 6.14
CA LEU A 279 -6.74 12.65 5.66
C LEU A 279 -5.25 12.93 5.93
N ILE A 280 -4.56 13.51 4.96
CA ILE A 280 -3.14 13.86 5.07
C ILE A 280 -2.97 15.31 4.65
N ASN A 281 -2.44 16.13 5.55
CA ASN A 281 -2.06 17.50 5.27
C ASN A 281 -0.56 17.58 4.98
N LEU A 282 -0.20 17.93 3.74
CA LEU A 282 1.17 18.14 3.27
C LEU A 282 1.63 19.62 3.39
N SER A 283 0.78 20.51 3.90
CA SER A 283 1.17 21.90 4.09
C SER A 283 1.98 22.07 5.36
N ASN A 284 3.21 22.54 5.23
CA ASN A 284 4.10 22.81 6.37
C ASN A 284 3.68 23.99 7.24
N SER A 285 2.77 24.86 6.76
CA SER A 285 2.43 26.10 7.46
C SER A 285 0.92 26.36 7.57
N THR A 286 0.08 25.55 6.93
CA THR A 286 -1.37 25.80 6.84
C THR A 286 -2.11 24.63 7.44
N GLY A 287 -2.90 24.89 8.49
CA GLY A 287 -3.92 23.95 8.95
C GLY A 287 -5.16 24.03 8.07
N TYR A 288 -5.94 22.95 8.00
CA TYR A 288 -7.18 22.90 7.24
C TYR A 288 -8.36 22.49 8.13
N ASN A 289 -9.52 23.08 7.87
CA ASN A 289 -10.79 22.61 8.42
C ASN A 289 -11.54 21.89 7.30
N VAL A 290 -11.75 20.58 7.46
CA VAL A 290 -12.35 19.73 6.44
C VAL A 290 -13.78 19.41 6.83
N ASN A 291 -14.73 19.90 6.02
CA ASN A 291 -16.13 19.54 6.19
C ASN A 291 -16.42 18.23 5.46
N LEU A 292 -16.99 17.27 6.18
CA LEU A 292 -17.41 16.00 5.61
C LEU A 292 -18.87 16.11 5.20
N GLN A 293 -19.15 15.93 3.92
CA GLN A 293 -20.52 15.95 3.38
C GLN A 293 -20.89 14.58 2.85
N ASN A 294 -22.14 14.18 3.10
CA ASN A 294 -22.73 12.98 2.53
C ASN A 294 -23.76 13.39 1.47
N ASP A 295 -23.41 13.24 0.20
CA ASP A 295 -24.15 13.82 -0.92
C ASP A 295 -25.31 12.93 -1.40
N LEU A 296 -26.25 12.68 -0.49
CA LEU A 296 -27.40 11.79 -0.71
C LEU A 296 -28.63 12.50 -1.28
N ASN A 297 -28.57 13.82 -1.43
CA ASN A 297 -29.73 14.68 -1.61
C ASN A 297 -29.53 15.72 -2.73
N VAL A 298 -28.86 15.38 -3.83
CA VAL A 298 -29.05 16.15 -5.08
C VAL A 298 -30.37 15.69 -5.71
N SER A 299 -31.48 16.20 -5.19
CA SER A 299 -32.75 16.18 -5.91
C SER A 299 -32.54 16.86 -7.25
N VAL A 300 -32.50 16.08 -8.33
CA VAL A 300 -32.66 16.60 -9.68
C VAL A 300 -34.12 17.06 -9.77
N GLU A 301 -34.42 18.27 -9.27
CA GLU A 301 -35.58 19.01 -9.70
C GLU A 301 -35.40 19.25 -11.21
N ARG A 302 -35.98 18.37 -12.02
CA ARG A 302 -36.33 18.70 -13.40
C ARG A 302 -37.36 19.81 -13.35
N ARG A 303 -36.91 21.06 -13.18
CA ARG A 303 -37.68 22.23 -13.60
C ARG A 303 -37.67 22.26 -15.11
N SER A 304 -38.69 21.66 -15.69
CA SER A 304 -39.12 21.87 -17.05
C SER A 304 -39.39 23.36 -17.25
N GLY A 305 -38.61 24.06 -18.09
CA GLY A 305 -38.91 25.44 -18.46
C GLY A 305 -37.78 26.21 -19.13
N GLY A 306 -37.78 26.23 -20.47
CA GLY A 306 -37.62 27.44 -21.27
C GLY A 306 -36.31 28.26 -21.27
N HIS A 307 -35.62 28.20 -22.41
CA HIS A 307 -34.84 29.25 -23.10
C HIS A 307 -33.32 29.39 -22.91
N ARG A 308 -32.68 29.55 -24.08
CA ARG A 308 -31.26 29.60 -24.38
C ARG A 308 -30.59 30.88 -23.85
N ARG A 309 -29.36 30.76 -23.34
CA ARG A 309 -28.22 31.64 -23.70
C ARG A 309 -26.86 31.02 -23.29
N ARG A 310 -25.83 31.42 -24.05
CA ARG A 310 -24.42 30.96 -24.07
C ARG A 310 -23.72 30.97 -22.70
N GLY A 311 -22.84 30.00 -22.46
CA GLY A 311 -21.83 30.00 -21.40
C GLY A 311 -21.17 28.63 -21.27
N GLY A 312 -19.84 28.58 -21.21
CA GLY A 312 -19.04 27.36 -21.31
C GLY A 312 -19.07 26.42 -20.10
N GLY A 313 -18.45 25.25 -20.30
CA GLY A 313 -18.04 24.30 -19.26
C GLY A 313 -19.15 23.35 -18.80
N LEU A 314 -19.15 22.11 -19.30
CA LEU A 314 -19.88 21.03 -18.64
C LEU A 314 -19.09 19.72 -18.76
N ARG A 315 -18.35 19.36 -17.71
CA ARG A 315 -17.93 17.97 -17.48
C ARG A 315 -18.85 17.39 -16.41
N ARG A 316 -19.56 16.35 -16.85
CA ARG A 316 -20.64 15.63 -16.18
C ARG A 316 -20.08 14.83 -15.00
N ALA A 317 -20.64 15.02 -13.81
CA ALA A 317 -20.39 14.17 -12.64
C ALA A 317 -21.09 12.81 -12.85
N VAL A 318 -20.40 11.72 -12.48
CA VAL A 318 -20.97 10.36 -12.45
C VAL A 318 -21.24 10.00 -11.00
N SER A 319 -22.47 9.59 -10.75
CA SER A 319 -23.13 9.43 -9.46
C SER A 319 -22.76 8.12 -8.74
N TRP A 320 -22.63 8.18 -7.42
CA TRP A 320 -22.59 7.01 -6.53
C TRP A 320 -23.88 6.89 -5.73
N LEU A 321 -24.38 5.65 -5.62
CA LEU A 321 -25.60 5.25 -4.91
C LEU A 321 -25.27 4.79 -3.48
N GLY A 322 -25.61 5.61 -2.49
CA GLY A 322 -25.69 5.25 -1.07
C GLY A 322 -26.97 5.85 -0.48
N SER A 323 -27.37 5.43 0.72
CA SER A 323 -28.55 5.93 1.45
C SER A 323 -28.12 6.69 2.72
N LYS A 324 -29.04 7.44 3.35
CA LYS A 324 -28.79 8.33 4.51
C LYS A 324 -28.21 7.60 5.70
N PRO A 325 -27.19 8.13 6.40
CA PRO A 325 -26.88 7.61 7.72
C PRO A 325 -28.16 7.72 8.55
N SER A 326 -28.65 6.60 9.09
CA SER A 326 -29.63 6.64 10.17
C SER A 326 -29.19 7.68 11.20
N SER A 327 -30.13 8.54 11.63
CA SER A 327 -29.92 9.72 12.46
C SER A 327 -29.43 9.42 13.90
N GLU A 328 -28.75 8.29 14.13
CA GLU A 328 -28.37 7.82 15.47
C GLU A 328 -26.90 8.06 15.82
N SER A 329 -25.97 8.18 14.85
CA SER A 329 -24.57 8.47 15.18
C SER A 329 -24.33 9.98 15.17
N THR A 330 -24.46 10.63 16.33
CA THR A 330 -24.13 12.06 16.50
C THR A 330 -22.63 12.30 16.65
N LYS A 331 -21.84 11.23 16.81
CA LYS A 331 -20.38 11.30 17.01
C LYS A 331 -19.61 10.51 15.96
N ARG A 332 -18.41 10.99 15.67
CA ARG A 332 -17.33 10.31 14.94
C ARG A 332 -16.10 10.21 15.82
N ASP A 333 -15.23 9.27 15.50
CA ASP A 333 -13.97 9.06 16.23
C ASP A 333 -12.80 9.55 15.39
N GLU A 334 -11.95 10.39 15.97
CA GLU A 334 -10.76 10.94 15.30
C GLU A 334 -9.46 10.46 15.94
N TYR A 335 -8.48 10.16 15.10
CA TYR A 335 -7.14 9.74 15.45
C TYR A 335 -6.14 10.65 14.72
N HIS A 336 -5.70 11.71 15.40
CA HIS A 336 -4.75 12.69 14.86
C HIS A 336 -3.33 12.27 15.16
N LEU A 337 -2.50 12.15 14.13
CA LEU A 337 -1.08 11.85 14.25
C LEU A 337 -0.27 13.10 13.94
N THR A 338 0.61 13.45 14.87
CA THR A 338 1.56 14.56 14.74
C THR A 338 2.93 14.14 15.26
N ALA A 339 3.95 14.90 14.89
CA ALA A 339 5.28 14.73 15.47
C ALA A 339 5.37 15.43 16.83
N LYS A 340 6.10 14.82 17.78
CA LYS A 340 6.36 15.45 19.07
C LYS A 340 7.02 16.82 18.88
N ASP A 341 6.52 17.82 19.62
CA ASP A 341 7.00 19.21 19.61
C ASP A 341 6.98 19.89 18.22
N GLY A 342 6.25 19.34 17.25
CA GLY A 342 6.23 19.82 15.87
C GLY A 342 7.50 19.48 15.07
N ASP A 343 8.44 18.72 15.63
CA ASP A 343 9.64 18.28 14.93
C ASP A 343 9.34 17.08 14.04
N HIS A 344 9.19 17.29 12.73
CA HIS A 344 8.91 16.20 11.78
C HIS A 344 10.03 15.15 11.68
N GLN A 345 11.23 15.44 12.18
CA GLN A 345 12.34 14.48 12.31
C GLN A 345 12.31 13.71 13.64
N SER A 346 11.30 13.94 14.47
CA SER A 346 11.09 13.18 15.70
C SER A 346 10.76 11.72 15.42
N ARG A 347 11.35 10.84 16.22
CA ARG A 347 11.00 9.42 16.30
C ARG A 347 9.83 9.15 17.24
N THR A 348 9.36 10.17 17.97
CA THR A 348 8.17 10.08 18.81
C THR A 348 6.97 10.66 18.05
N MET A 349 6.02 9.79 17.76
CA MET A 349 4.71 10.16 17.20
C MET A 349 3.72 10.39 18.34
N LEU A 350 2.87 11.40 18.20
CA LEU A 350 1.74 11.64 19.10
C LEU A 350 0.46 11.13 18.45
N LEU A 351 -0.41 10.48 19.23
CA LEU A 351 -1.81 10.24 18.89
C LEU A 351 -2.68 11.15 19.75
N ASN A 352 -3.43 12.05 19.12
CA ASN A 352 -4.30 13.00 19.80
C ASN A 352 -3.56 13.81 20.88
N GLY A 353 -2.29 14.14 20.62
CA GLY A 353 -1.41 14.87 21.55
C GLY A 353 -0.67 14.00 22.58
N VAL A 354 -0.94 12.70 22.66
CA VAL A 354 -0.30 11.77 23.61
C VAL A 354 0.79 10.96 22.91
N PRO A 355 2.03 10.88 23.45
CA PRO A 355 3.09 10.06 22.87
C PRO A 355 2.71 8.57 22.73
N LEU A 356 3.00 8.00 21.56
CA LEU A 356 2.90 6.56 21.32
C LEU A 356 4.22 5.89 21.64
N GLU A 357 4.25 5.22 22.79
CA GLU A 357 5.38 4.46 23.29
C GLU A 357 4.88 3.08 23.75
N LEU A 358 5.77 2.08 23.80
CA LEU A 358 5.39 0.80 24.39
C LEU A 358 5.01 1.00 25.87
N GLY A 359 4.18 0.11 26.40
CA GLY A 359 3.85 0.10 27.83
C GLY A 359 5.11 -0.03 28.70
N GLU A 360 4.97 0.22 30.00
CA GLU A 360 6.10 0.20 30.96
C GLU A 360 6.88 -1.12 30.97
N ASP A 361 6.24 -2.22 30.55
CA ASP A 361 6.85 -3.54 30.38
C ASP A 361 7.77 -3.67 29.15
N GLY A 362 7.85 -2.64 28.31
CA GLY A 362 8.63 -2.60 27.08
C GLY A 362 8.13 -3.55 25.98
N THR A 363 6.93 -4.12 26.11
CA THR A 363 6.40 -5.11 25.14
C THR A 363 4.94 -4.88 24.76
N SER A 364 4.17 -4.22 25.63
CA SER A 364 2.76 -3.95 25.40
C SER A 364 2.57 -2.84 24.37
N VAL A 365 1.80 -3.12 23.33
CA VAL A 365 1.40 -2.12 22.33
C VAL A 365 0.49 -1.08 23.00
N PRO A 366 0.75 0.24 22.85
CA PRO A 366 -0.05 1.27 23.50
C PRO A 366 -1.53 1.22 23.10
N ALA A 367 -2.38 1.67 24.02
CA ALA A 367 -3.76 1.96 23.70
C ALA A 367 -3.82 3.06 22.62
N MET A 368 -4.64 2.85 21.60
CA MET A 368 -4.86 3.83 20.55
C MET A 368 -6.29 4.29 20.61
N ASN A 369 -6.54 5.24 21.50
CA ASN A 369 -7.87 5.74 21.80
C ASN A 369 -8.20 6.94 20.89
N PRO A 370 -9.41 6.98 20.31
CA PRO A 370 -9.86 8.15 19.56
C PRO A 370 -10.22 9.32 20.47
N VAL A 371 -10.35 10.50 19.86
CA VAL A 371 -11.12 11.61 20.42
C VAL A 371 -12.49 11.69 19.72
N PRO A 372 -13.61 11.61 20.45
CA PRO A 372 -14.93 11.77 19.85
C PRO A 372 -15.18 13.22 19.42
N ALA A 373 -15.73 13.41 18.23
CA ALA A 373 -16.16 14.70 17.71
C ALA A 373 -17.62 14.62 17.20
N ALA A 374 -18.34 15.73 17.19
CA ALA A 374 -19.68 15.79 16.58
C ALA A 374 -19.59 15.55 15.07
N VAL A 375 -20.47 14.74 14.47
CA VAL A 375 -20.34 14.33 13.05
C VAL A 375 -20.36 15.50 12.07
N ASP A 376 -21.08 16.56 12.40
CA ASP A 376 -21.29 17.78 11.60
C ASP A 376 -20.20 18.84 11.77
N SER A 377 -19.33 18.72 12.79
CA SER A 377 -18.24 19.68 12.98
C SER A 377 -17.15 19.49 11.92
N PRO A 378 -16.39 20.53 11.54
CA PRO A 378 -15.22 20.35 10.69
C PRO A 378 -14.15 19.48 11.38
N VAL A 379 -13.45 18.63 10.61
CA VAL A 379 -12.25 17.95 11.07
C VAL A 379 -11.08 18.93 10.96
N HIS A 380 -10.42 19.23 12.07
CA HIS A 380 -9.26 20.13 12.07
C HIS A 380 -7.97 19.34 11.82
N LEU A 381 -7.21 19.73 10.80
CA LEU A 381 -5.89 19.16 10.48
C LEU A 381 -4.82 20.22 10.72
N ALA A 382 -3.88 19.92 11.61
CA ALA A 382 -2.67 20.72 11.80
C ALA A 382 -1.79 20.71 10.54
N PRO A 383 -0.88 21.68 10.36
CA PRO A 383 0.19 21.59 9.35
C PRO A 383 0.95 20.26 9.47
N THR A 384 1.34 19.67 8.33
CA THR A 384 2.10 18.39 8.24
C THR A 384 1.61 17.34 9.24
N SER A 385 0.36 16.93 9.07
CA SER A 385 -0.31 16.00 10.00
C SER A 385 -1.19 15.00 9.25
N ILE A 386 -1.63 13.98 9.99
CA ILE A 386 -2.51 12.92 9.47
C ILE A 386 -3.69 12.77 10.43
N ALA A 387 -4.88 12.49 9.89
CA ALA A 387 -6.01 12.06 10.70
C ALA A 387 -6.66 10.81 10.11
N PHE A 388 -6.97 9.83 10.96
CA PHE A 388 -7.99 8.83 10.65
C PHE A 388 -9.31 9.27 11.28
N VAL A 389 -10.38 9.27 10.49
CA VAL A 389 -11.72 9.67 10.91
C VAL A 389 -12.66 8.51 10.67
N VAL A 390 -13.18 7.92 11.74
CA VAL A 390 -14.14 6.82 11.69
C VAL A 390 -15.54 7.41 11.83
N LEU A 391 -16.39 7.14 10.85
CA LEU A 391 -17.81 7.50 10.84
C LEU A 391 -18.64 6.23 11.08
N PRO A 392 -19.00 5.93 12.34
CA PRO A 392 -19.77 4.74 12.66
C PRO A 392 -21.16 4.82 12.03
N ARG A 393 -21.67 3.68 11.58
CA ARG A 393 -23.01 3.54 11.00
C ARG A 393 -23.26 4.47 9.79
N PHE A 394 -22.20 4.95 9.14
CA PHE A 394 -22.32 5.62 7.86
C PHE A 394 -22.90 4.66 6.82
N GLU A 395 -24.01 5.04 6.20
CA GLU A 395 -24.65 4.23 5.17
C GLU A 395 -23.92 4.37 3.83
N ALA A 396 -22.97 3.48 3.60
CA ALA A 396 -22.37 3.25 2.29
C ALA A 396 -22.78 1.86 1.82
N LYS A 397 -23.51 1.77 0.68
CA LYS A 397 -24.01 0.49 0.14
C LYS A 397 -22.89 -0.53 -0.13
N ALA A 398 -21.68 -0.06 -0.40
CA ALA A 398 -20.50 -0.92 -0.59
C ALA A 398 -19.95 -1.51 0.73
N CYS A 399 -20.39 -1.00 1.89
CA CYS A 399 -19.87 -1.33 3.23
C CYS A 399 -20.90 -1.99 4.14
N SER A 400 -22.10 -2.31 3.62
CA SER A 400 -23.23 -2.87 4.34
C SER A 400 -23.20 -4.38 4.43
#